data_AF-A0A1J4UIX9-F1
#
_entry.id   AF-A0A1J4UIX9-F1
#
_cell.length_a   1.000
_cell.length_b   1.000
_cell.length_c   1.000
_cell.angle_alpha   90.00
_cell.angle_beta   90.00
_cell.angle_gamma   90.00
#
_symmetry.space_group_name_H-M   'P 1'
#
loop_
_entity.id
_entity.type
_entity.pdbx_description
1 polymer ?
#
loop_
_entity_poly.entity_id
_entity_poly.type
_entity_poly.pdbx_seq_one_letter_code
_entity_poly.pdbx_strand_id
1 'polypeptide(L)'
;MFKEPQEKREESLYRIWRNKKIFLAIFLKENPLKIKVIYEIEPKILVVETERQLDRSNNAISHVGFNESWAEKNGKVVYQD
;
A
#
# COMPACT_ATOMS: atom_id res chain seq x y z
N MET A 1 -8.23 0.64 17.55
CA MET A 1 -8.11 -0.83 17.73
C MET A 1 -8.95 -1.47 16.64
N PHE A 2 -8.35 -2.32 15.81
CA PHE A 2 -9.04 -3.04 14.74
C PHE A 2 -10.21 -3.85 15.31
N LYS A 3 -11.41 -3.68 14.73
CA LYS A 3 -12.68 -4.18 15.29
C LYS A 3 -13.13 -5.54 14.74
N GLU A 4 -12.43 -6.07 13.76
CA GLU A 4 -12.73 -7.37 13.14
C GLU A 4 -11.90 -8.49 13.81
N PRO A 5 -12.32 -9.76 13.69
CA PRO A 5 -11.57 -10.90 14.21
C PRO A 5 -10.11 -10.89 13.76
N GLN A 6 -9.23 -11.37 14.64
CA GLN A 6 -7.79 -11.47 14.37
C GLN A 6 -7.49 -12.21 13.06
N GLU A 7 -8.24 -13.26 12.76
CA GLU A 7 -8.11 -14.04 11.53
C GLU A 7 -8.28 -13.18 10.26
N LYS A 8 -9.27 -12.26 10.24
CA LYS A 8 -9.46 -11.36 9.09
C LYS A 8 -8.30 -10.37 8.92
N ARG A 9 -7.67 -9.96 10.03
CA ARG A 9 -6.46 -9.14 10.00
C ARG A 9 -5.33 -9.93 9.37
N GLU A 10 -5.11 -11.16 9.83
CA GLU A 10 -4.07 -12.05 9.33
C GLU A 10 -4.24 -12.35 7.84
N GLU A 11 -5.46 -12.65 7.38
CA GLU A 11 -5.76 -12.83 5.96
C GLU A 11 -5.45 -11.57 5.13
N SER A 12 -5.78 -10.39 5.66
CA SER A 12 -5.54 -9.12 4.97
C SER A 12 -4.04 -8.83 4.86
N LEU A 13 -3.28 -9.06 5.93
CA LEU A 13 -1.83 -8.88 5.94
C LEU A 13 -1.12 -9.93 5.08
N TYR A 14 -1.63 -11.16 5.06
CA TYR A 14 -1.10 -12.24 4.23
C TYR A 14 -1.15 -11.89 2.73
N ARG A 15 -2.18 -11.16 2.28
CA ARG A 15 -2.26 -10.67 0.89
C ARG A 15 -1.11 -9.77 0.51
N ILE A 16 -0.50 -9.07 1.46
CA ILE A 16 0.70 -8.27 1.23
C ILE A 16 1.94 -9.17 1.28
N TRP A 17 2.08 -9.95 2.35
CA TRP A 17 3.24 -10.81 2.60
C TRP A 17 3.48 -11.90 1.55
N ARG A 18 2.42 -12.40 0.90
CA ARG A 18 2.55 -13.42 -0.15
C ARG A 18 3.29 -12.92 -1.41
N ASN A 19 3.46 -11.61 -1.57
CA ASN A 19 4.15 -11.04 -2.71
C ASN A 19 5.64 -10.89 -2.42
N LYS A 20 6.48 -11.09 -3.44
CA LYS A 20 7.92 -10.81 -3.35
C LYS A 20 8.21 -9.31 -3.31
N LYS A 21 7.42 -8.52 -4.05
CA LYS A 21 7.52 -7.06 -4.21
C LYS A 21 6.14 -6.48 -4.47
N ILE A 22 5.96 -5.20 -4.14
CA ILE A 22 4.77 -4.43 -4.48
C ILE A 22 5.18 -3.26 -5.38
N PHE A 23 4.37 -2.96 -6.40
CA PHE A 23 4.58 -1.83 -7.28
C PHE A 23 3.39 -0.88 -7.20
N LEU A 24 3.66 0.40 -6.92
CA LEU A 24 2.66 1.46 -6.97
C LEU A 24 2.94 2.32 -8.21
N ALA A 25 2.04 2.25 -9.20
CA ALA A 25 2.13 3.04 -10.41
C ALA A 25 1.19 4.25 -10.33
N ILE A 26 1.73 5.42 -10.66
CA ILE A 26 0.96 6.66 -10.77
C ILE A 26 0.86 7.01 -12.25
N PHE A 27 -0.36 7.28 -12.71
CA PHE A 27 -0.66 7.63 -14.09
C PHE A 27 -0.85 9.14 -14.22
N LEU A 28 -0.52 9.69 -15.39
CA LEU A 28 -0.78 11.09 -15.68
C LEU A 28 -2.29 11.35 -15.73
N LYS A 29 -2.72 12.46 -15.13
CA LYS A 29 -4.14 12.81 -15.09
C LYS A 29 -4.68 13.14 -16.48
N GLU A 30 -3.88 13.84 -17.29
CA GLU A 30 -4.22 14.27 -18.64
C GLU A 30 -4.16 13.11 -19.65
N ASN A 31 -3.41 12.05 -19.34
CA ASN A 31 -3.32 10.83 -20.14
C ASN A 31 -3.23 9.59 -19.24
N PRO A 32 -4.36 9.03 -18.79
CA PRO A 32 -4.40 7.92 -17.83
C PRO A 32 -3.78 6.61 -18.30
N LEU A 33 -3.43 6.50 -19.59
CA LEU A 33 -2.70 5.35 -20.13
C LEU A 33 -1.18 5.52 -20.02
N LYS A 34 -0.70 6.74 -19.72
CA LYS A 34 0.72 7.05 -19.54
C LYS A 34 1.09 7.01 -18.07
N ILE A 35 2.09 6.20 -17.75
CA ILE A 35 2.64 6.10 -16.40
C ILE A 35 3.54 7.31 -16.17
N LYS A 36 3.35 8.00 -15.05
CA LYS A 36 4.20 9.09 -14.56
C LYS A 36 5.41 8.54 -13.81
N VAL A 37 5.17 7.62 -12.87
CA VAL A 37 6.20 7.04 -11.99
C VAL A 37 5.75 5.68 -11.46
N ILE A 38 6.70 4.77 -11.25
CA ILE A 38 6.47 3.50 -10.53
C ILE A 38 7.43 3.41 -9.35
N TYR A 39 6.87 3.16 -8.17
CA TYR A 39 7.61 2.86 -6.95
C TYR A 39 7.59 1.36 -6.67
N GLU A 40 8.77 0.76 -6.52
CA GLU A 40 8.94 -0.57 -5.92
C GLU A 40 9.00 -0.46 -4.40
N ILE A 41 8.20 -1.28 -3.71
CA ILE A 41 8.08 -1.29 -2.25
C ILE A 41 8.27 -2.71 -1.73
N GLU A 42 9.04 -2.83 -0.65
CA GLU A 42 9.17 -4.09 0.07
C GLU A 42 7.87 -4.43 0.82
N PRO A 43 7.39 -5.69 0.78
CA PRO A 43 6.17 -6.09 1.49
C PRO A 43 6.17 -5.70 2.97
N LYS A 44 7.32 -5.85 3.65
CA LYS A 44 7.48 -5.49 5.07
C LYS A 44 7.18 -4.02 5.36
N ILE A 45 7.50 -3.12 4.43
CA ILE A 45 7.29 -1.68 4.59
C ILE A 45 5.79 -1.36 4.48
N LEU A 46 5.13 -1.99 3.51
CA LEU A 46 3.70 -1.79 3.27
C LEU A 46 2.87 -2.36 4.43
N VAL A 47 3.26 -3.52 4.97
CA VAL A 47 2.63 -4.13 6.16
C VAL A 47 2.66 -3.19 7.37
N VAL A 48 3.82 -2.59 7.67
CA VAL A 48 3.95 -1.67 8.83
C VAL A 48 2.97 -0.50 8.71
N GLU A 49 2.82 0.07 7.52
CA GLU A 49 1.86 1.16 7.30
C GLU A 49 0.40 0.66 7.35
N THR A 50 0.11 -0.51 6.80
CA THR A 50 -1.21 -1.15 6.88
C THR A 50 -1.61 -1.37 8.34
N GLU A 51 -0.74 -1.97 9.15
CA GLU A 51 -0.99 -2.18 10.58
C GLU A 51 -1.22 -0.86 11.30
N ARG A 52 -0.38 0.16 11.03
CA ARG A 52 -0.55 1.50 11.59
C ARG A 52 -1.92 2.10 11.27
N GLN A 53 -2.43 1.94 10.06
CA GLN A 53 -3.75 2.43 9.66
C GLN A 53 -4.88 1.63 10.33
N LEU A 54 -4.76 0.30 10.39
CA LEU A 54 -5.74 -0.57 11.05
C LEU A 54 -5.83 -0.29 12.56
N ASP A 55 -4.70 -0.02 13.21
CA ASP A 55 -4.65 0.24 14.65
C ASP A 55 -5.26 1.60 15.02
N ARG A 56 -5.02 2.61 14.18
CA ARG A 56 -5.57 3.97 14.35
C ARG A 56 -7.03 4.10 13.93
N SER A 57 -7.53 3.22 13.06
CA SER A 57 -8.92 3.27 12.65
C SER A 57 -9.84 2.87 13.80
N ASN A 58 -10.84 3.71 14.05
CA ASN A 58 -11.97 3.39 14.93
C ASN A 58 -13.12 2.69 14.17
N ASN A 59 -13.02 2.62 12.84
CA ASN A 59 -14.00 2.01 11.96
C ASN A 59 -13.50 0.64 11.46
N ALA A 60 -14.42 -0.26 11.17
CA ALA A 60 -14.12 -1.43 10.36
C ALA A 60 -13.83 -0.95 8.93
N ILE A 61 -12.56 -0.98 8.54
CA ILE A 61 -12.11 -0.56 7.20
C ILE A 61 -11.78 -1.79 6.37
N SER A 62 -12.31 -1.84 5.14
CA SER A 62 -12.03 -2.89 4.15
C SER A 62 -10.93 -2.50 3.16
N HIS A 63 -10.54 -1.22 3.14
CA HIS A 63 -9.55 -0.67 2.22
C HIS A 63 -8.53 0.16 2.99
N VAL A 64 -7.26 0.02 2.59
CA VAL A 64 -6.12 0.77 3.12
C VAL A 64 -5.50 1.51 1.95
N GLY A 65 -5.37 2.83 2.09
CA GLY A 65 -4.89 3.71 1.03
C GLY A 65 -3.43 4.09 1.22
N PHE A 66 -2.74 4.31 0.10
CA PHE A 66 -1.37 4.81 0.07
C PHE A 66 -1.32 5.97 -0.93
N ASN A 67 -0.81 7.12 -0.49
CA ASN A 67 -0.68 8.31 -1.34
C ASN A 67 0.71 8.37 -1.98
N GLU A 68 0.86 9.26 -2.98
CA GLU A 68 2.11 9.46 -3.72
C GLU A 68 3.27 9.81 -2.79
N SER A 69 3.08 10.73 -1.84
CA SER A 69 4.14 11.16 -0.92
C SER A 69 4.62 10.04 0.01
N TRP A 70 3.72 9.14 0.42
CA TRP A 70 4.12 7.95 1.18
C TRP A 70 4.91 6.98 0.29
N ALA A 71 4.48 6.75 -0.94
CA ALA A 71 5.18 5.87 -1.89
C ALA A 71 6.59 6.41 -2.22
N GLU A 72 6.71 7.72 -2.41
CA GLU A 72 7.99 8.40 -2.65
C GLU A 72 8.97 8.24 -1.48
N LYS A 73 8.49 8.40 -0.23
CA LYS A 73 9.33 8.31 0.96
C LYS A 73 9.79 6.88 1.27
N ASN A 74 8.98 5.88 0.93
CA ASN A 74 9.15 4.51 1.39
C ASN A 74 9.50 3.50 0.29
N GLY A 75 9.39 3.93 -0.97
CA GLY A 75 9.66 3.12 -2.15
C GLY A 75 10.93 3.55 -2.88
N LYS A 76 11.35 2.71 -3.81
CA LYS A 76 12.40 3.01 -4.78
C LYS A 76 11.74 3.32 -6.12
N VAL A 77 12.08 4.45 -6.74
CA VAL A 77 11.68 4.73 -8.12
C VAL A 77 12.33 3.70 -9.04
N VAL A 78 11.52 2.98 -9.81
CA VAL A 78 11.98 2.00 -10.82
C VAL A 78 11.61 2.38 -12.24
N TYR A 79 10.74 3.38 -12.39
CA TYR A 79 10.39 3.99 -13.67
C TYR A 79 9.93 5.43 -13.42
N GLN A 80 10.30 6.33 -14.33
CA GLN A 80 9.84 7.72 -14.36
C GLN A 80 9.87 8.23 -15.80
N ASP A 81 8.80 8.88 -16.23
CA ASP A 81 8.68 9.58 -17.52
C ASP A 81 9.24 11.00 -17.47
#